data_AF-A0A364MUC7-F1
#
_entry.id   AF-A0A364MUC7-F1
#
_cell.length_a   1.000
_cell.length_b   1.000
_cell.length_c   1.000
_cell.angle_alpha   90.00
_cell.angle_beta   90.00
_cell.angle_gamma   90.00
#
_symmetry.space_group_name_H-M   'P 1'
#
loop_
_entity.id
_entity.type
_entity.pdbx_description
1 polymer ?
#
loop_
_entity_poly.entity_id
_entity_poly.type
_entity_poly.pdbx_seq_one_letter_code
_entity_poly.pdbx_strand_id
1 'polypeptide(L)'
;MNDIPPLHGTAHTTIQTIGIANRCPASEDAFRESLFDALADDEGAAYWEGVYGQPVHIYPDMKPGPDGKLERMNEEEYADYVRTKMWEKSHQHIVEEREAKERARQKRKAQRTQLDEDLEREEAEREGIRRRMEESLRRGEERKKAKEAEAAWDNYTAKWDSLKNAQNLDDETVRSLIPWPVVSGKAKHVSKEEIERFFRNSKSWREGSVALLKAERVRWHPDKMQQRFGQHIDVDTMKLVTAVFQVIDRLWNDRR
;
A
#
# COMPACT_ATOMS: atom_id res chain seq x y z
N MET A 1 -40.23 44.32 -46.51
CA MET A 1 -41.62 44.61 -46.90
C MET A 1 -42.29 45.23 -45.69
N ASN A 2 -42.49 46.54 -45.77
CA ASN A 2 -43.42 47.28 -44.95
C ASN A 2 -44.84 46.89 -45.37
N ASP A 3 -45.76 46.76 -44.41
CA ASP A 3 -47.17 47.10 -44.62
C ASP A 3 -47.72 47.72 -43.33
N ILE A 4 -48.31 48.90 -43.50
CA ILE A 4 -48.90 49.85 -42.54
C ILE A 4 -49.99 50.57 -43.38
N PRO A 5 -51.12 51.12 -42.89
CA PRO A 5 -51.97 50.97 -41.67
C PRO A 5 -53.50 50.88 -42.11
N PRO A 6 -54.58 51.47 -41.50
CA PRO A 6 -54.74 52.24 -40.23
C PRO A 6 -56.13 52.23 -39.49
N LEU A 7 -56.17 53.03 -38.40
CA LEU A 7 -57.23 53.96 -37.89
C LEU A 7 -58.13 53.60 -36.68
N HIS A 8 -57.85 54.37 -35.61
CA HIS A 8 -58.75 55.19 -34.76
C HIS A 8 -59.76 54.62 -33.74
N GLY A 9 -59.71 55.22 -32.55
CA GLY A 9 -60.78 55.27 -31.53
C GLY A 9 -60.24 55.38 -30.08
N THR A 10 -59.57 56.47 -29.69
CA THR A 10 -60.09 57.58 -28.83
C THR A 10 -60.22 57.33 -27.32
N ALA A 11 -59.43 58.13 -26.56
CA ALA A 11 -59.77 58.91 -25.36
C ALA A 11 -59.89 58.26 -23.95
N HIS A 12 -58.82 58.46 -23.17
CA HIS A 12 -58.76 59.26 -21.92
C HIS A 12 -59.77 59.09 -20.77
N THR A 13 -59.19 58.74 -19.61
CA THR A 13 -59.28 59.46 -18.30
C THR A 13 -60.50 59.24 -17.39
N THR A 14 -60.20 58.58 -16.26
CA THR A 14 -60.57 58.87 -14.86
C THR A 14 -61.97 59.40 -14.55
N ILE A 15 -62.77 58.59 -13.86
CA ILE A 15 -63.65 59.07 -12.78
C ILE A 15 -63.43 58.22 -11.52
N GLN A 16 -62.98 58.93 -10.49
CA GLN A 16 -62.89 58.51 -9.11
C GLN A 16 -64.29 58.13 -8.60
N THR A 17 -64.42 56.94 -8.02
CA THR A 17 -65.54 56.66 -7.11
C THR A 17 -65.21 57.33 -5.78
N ILE A 18 -65.86 58.48 -5.57
CA ILE A 18 -65.84 59.25 -4.32
C ILE A 18 -66.46 58.41 -3.21
N GLY A 19 -65.78 58.39 -2.08
CA GLY A 19 -66.08 57.53 -0.95
C GLY A 19 -67.37 57.83 -0.21
N ILE A 20 -67.79 56.81 0.55
CA ILE A 20 -68.67 56.94 1.69
C ILE A 20 -67.86 56.53 2.92
N ALA A 21 -67.47 57.55 3.67
CA ALA A 21 -67.20 57.60 5.11
C ALA A 21 -66.65 56.35 5.83
N ASN A 22 -65.32 56.32 5.94
CA ASN A 22 -64.57 56.24 7.21
C ASN A 22 -65.42 55.92 8.48
N ARG A 23 -65.51 54.64 8.86
CA ARG A 23 -65.77 54.24 10.25
C ARG A 23 -64.40 54.17 10.93
N CYS A 24 -64.07 55.19 11.73
CA CYS A 24 -62.75 55.34 12.35
C CYS A 24 -62.38 54.11 13.22
N PRO A 25 -61.23 53.44 12.98
CA PRO A 25 -60.75 52.33 13.82
C PRO A 25 -60.41 52.77 15.26
N ALA A 26 -60.17 54.08 15.46
CA ALA A 26 -60.00 54.67 16.78
C ALA A 26 -61.20 54.45 17.72
N SER A 27 -62.40 54.23 17.18
CA SER A 27 -63.59 53.94 17.99
C SER A 27 -63.63 52.50 18.50
N GLU A 28 -63.14 51.53 17.71
CA GLU A 28 -63.07 50.12 18.12
C GLU A 28 -61.89 49.88 19.06
N ASP A 29 -60.76 50.54 18.84
CA ASP A 29 -59.59 50.43 19.73
C ASP A 29 -59.84 51.15 21.06
N ALA A 30 -60.42 52.36 21.06
CA ALA A 30 -60.82 53.03 22.30
C ALA A 30 -61.94 52.28 23.05
N PHE A 31 -62.84 51.60 22.33
CA PHE A 31 -63.84 50.71 22.92
C PHE A 31 -63.19 49.47 23.53
N ARG A 32 -62.23 48.85 22.84
CA ARG A 32 -61.47 47.70 23.36
C ARG A 32 -60.67 48.09 24.60
N GLU A 33 -59.93 49.20 24.56
CA GLU A 33 -59.19 49.70 25.71
C GLU A 33 -60.12 50.04 26.88
N SER A 34 -61.25 50.71 26.64
CA SER A 34 -62.27 50.97 27.67
C SER A 34 -62.88 49.69 28.26
N LEU A 35 -63.00 48.62 27.47
CA LEU A 35 -63.54 47.33 27.90
C LEU A 35 -62.51 46.51 28.69
N PHE A 36 -61.22 46.61 28.35
CA PHE A 36 -60.13 46.00 29.11
C PHE A 36 -59.81 46.76 30.40
N ASP A 37 -59.95 48.10 30.39
CA ASP A 37 -59.79 48.94 31.59
C ASP A 37 -60.92 48.69 32.59
N ALA A 38 -62.16 48.53 32.11
CA ALA A 38 -63.30 48.12 32.94
C ALA A 38 -63.24 46.65 33.41
N LEU A 39 -62.43 45.79 32.78
CA LEU A 39 -62.17 44.42 33.23
C LEU A 39 -61.11 44.35 34.34
N ALA A 40 -60.34 45.44 34.52
CA ALA A 40 -59.32 45.55 35.57
C ALA A 40 -59.89 46.09 36.90
N ASP A 41 -61.14 46.59 36.89
CA ASP A 41 -61.88 47.09 38.06
C ASP A 41 -63.17 46.29 38.29
N ASP A 42 -63.35 45.74 39.49
CA ASP A 42 -64.45 44.82 39.83
C ASP A 42 -65.85 45.48 39.71
N GLU A 43 -65.93 46.82 39.79
CA GLU A 43 -67.17 47.58 39.57
C GLU A 43 -67.51 47.76 38.07
N GLY A 44 -66.50 47.82 37.19
CA GLY A 44 -66.66 47.94 35.74
C GLY A 44 -67.16 46.65 35.09
N ALA A 45 -66.71 45.50 35.60
CA ALA A 45 -67.15 44.18 35.17
C ALA A 45 -68.67 43.97 35.37
N ALA A 46 -69.22 44.44 36.49
CA ALA A 46 -70.65 44.36 36.81
C ALA A 46 -71.51 45.21 35.86
N TYR A 47 -71.00 46.35 35.38
CA TYR A 47 -71.68 47.18 34.38
C TYR A 47 -71.80 46.43 33.03
N TRP A 48 -70.73 45.76 32.59
CA TRP A 48 -70.74 45.00 31.33
C TRP A 48 -71.50 43.67 31.43
N GLU A 49 -71.58 43.06 32.62
CA GLU A 49 -72.46 41.91 32.90
C GLU A 49 -73.93 42.27 32.67
N GLY A 50 -74.35 43.48 33.03
CA GLY A 50 -75.72 43.98 32.77
C GLY A 50 -76.02 44.23 31.29
N VAL A 51 -75.02 44.54 30.46
CA VAL A 51 -75.19 44.85 29.04
C VAL A 51 -75.25 43.58 28.17
N TYR A 52 -74.49 42.54 28.51
CA TYR A 52 -74.38 41.32 27.69
C TYR A 52 -74.82 40.01 28.38
N GLY A 53 -75.23 40.07 29.65
CA GLY A 53 -75.96 38.99 30.33
C GLY A 53 -75.19 37.69 30.60
N GLN A 54 -73.86 37.68 30.45
CA GLN A 54 -73.01 36.54 30.79
C GLN A 54 -71.78 36.99 31.58
N PRO A 55 -71.38 36.26 32.65
CA PRO A 55 -70.16 36.55 33.40
C PRO A 55 -68.92 36.41 32.51
N VAL A 56 -68.16 37.49 32.35
CA VAL A 56 -66.97 37.57 31.47
C VAL A 56 -65.73 36.90 32.10
N HIS A 57 -65.86 36.27 33.27
CA HIS A 57 -64.74 35.73 34.06
C HIS A 57 -64.67 34.21 34.10
N ILE A 58 -65.44 33.49 33.29
CA ILE A 58 -65.36 32.03 33.20
C ILE A 58 -64.56 31.65 31.97
N TYR A 59 -63.24 31.58 32.13
CA TYR A 59 -62.38 30.93 31.15
C TYR A 59 -62.42 29.42 31.39
N PRO A 60 -62.67 28.59 30.36
CA PRO A 60 -62.43 27.17 30.48
C PRO A 60 -60.93 26.97 30.72
N ASP A 61 -60.60 26.32 31.84
CA ASP A 61 -59.22 26.11 32.33
C ASP A 61 -58.35 25.27 31.38
N MET A 62 -58.95 24.66 30.34
CA MET A 62 -58.25 23.81 29.39
C MET A 62 -58.65 24.16 27.95
N LYS A 63 -57.65 24.53 27.14
CA LYS A 63 -57.80 24.63 25.68
C LYS A 63 -57.57 23.25 25.06
N PRO A 64 -58.59 22.61 24.46
CA PRO A 64 -58.42 21.30 23.86
C PRO A 64 -57.43 21.35 22.70
N GLY A 65 -56.44 20.46 22.75
CA GLY A 65 -55.53 20.23 21.64
C GLY A 65 -56.29 19.70 20.42
N PRO A 66 -55.79 19.92 19.18
CA PRO A 66 -56.51 19.63 17.93
C PRO A 66 -56.99 18.18 17.77
N ASP A 67 -56.36 17.22 18.44
CA ASP A 67 -56.72 15.80 18.42
C ASP A 67 -57.42 15.30 19.71
N GLY A 68 -57.45 16.11 20.79
CA GLY A 68 -57.99 15.71 22.10
C GLY A 68 -57.35 14.48 22.77
N LYS A 69 -56.27 13.93 22.19
CA LYS A 69 -55.61 12.70 22.66
C LYS A 69 -54.80 12.90 23.94
N LEU A 70 -54.18 14.07 24.10
CA LEU A 70 -53.38 14.41 25.28
C LEU A 70 -54.22 14.46 26.56
N GLU A 71 -55.50 14.82 26.43
CA GLU A 71 -56.43 14.94 27.56
C GLU A 71 -57.03 13.60 28.01
N ARG A 72 -56.86 12.54 27.21
CA ARG A 72 -57.33 11.17 27.52
C ARG A 72 -56.23 10.26 28.07
N MET A 73 -54.98 10.73 28.06
CA MET A 73 -53.84 9.98 28.56
C MET A 73 -53.74 10.13 30.08
N ASN A 74 -53.33 9.06 30.76
CA ASN A 74 -53.00 9.15 32.17
C ASN A 74 -51.73 10.01 32.36
N GLU A 75 -51.56 10.56 33.55
CA GLU A 75 -50.45 11.47 33.90
C GLU A 75 -49.06 10.86 33.59
N GLU A 76 -48.91 9.54 33.76
CA GLU A 76 -47.70 8.78 33.44
C GLU A 76 -47.44 8.68 31.92
N GLU A 77 -48.50 8.43 31.14
CA GLU A 77 -48.43 8.37 29.67
C GLU A 77 -48.15 9.75 29.05
N TYR A 78 -48.70 10.81 29.64
CA TYR A 78 -48.37 12.18 29.26
C TYR A 78 -46.91 12.51 29.55
N ALA A 79 -46.38 12.09 30.70
CA ALA A 79 -44.97 12.29 31.05
C ALA A 79 -44.01 11.53 30.10
N ASP A 80 -44.35 10.29 29.73
CA ASP A 80 -43.61 9.51 28.74
C ASP A 80 -43.66 10.16 27.34
N TYR A 81 -44.83 10.61 26.92
CA TYR A 81 -45.03 11.29 25.64
C TYR A 81 -44.23 12.59 25.56
N VAL A 82 -44.26 13.42 26.61
CA VAL A 82 -43.49 14.67 26.68
C VAL A 82 -41.99 14.37 26.71
N ARG A 83 -41.53 13.37 27.47
CA ARG A 83 -40.12 12.93 27.44
C ARG A 83 -39.69 12.50 26.05
N THR A 84 -40.52 11.73 25.35
CA THR A 84 -40.23 11.25 23.99
C THR A 84 -40.21 12.41 22.99
N LYS A 85 -41.18 13.33 23.05
CA LYS A 85 -41.24 14.51 22.17
C LYS A 85 -40.13 15.52 22.41
N MET A 86 -39.76 15.73 23.68
CA MET A 86 -38.60 16.56 24.04
C MET A 86 -37.29 15.91 23.61
N TRP A 87 -37.20 14.58 23.75
CA TRP A 87 -36.06 13.81 23.25
C TRP A 87 -35.96 13.91 21.73
N GLU A 88 -37.03 13.66 20.98
CA GLU A 88 -37.09 13.80 19.52
C GLU A 88 -36.65 15.20 19.07
N LYS A 89 -37.18 16.26 19.70
CA LYS A 89 -36.85 17.66 19.37
C LYS A 89 -35.40 18.02 19.70
N SER A 90 -34.86 17.51 20.81
CA SER A 90 -33.48 17.81 21.23
C SER A 90 -32.44 16.90 20.58
N HIS A 91 -32.80 15.68 20.17
CA HIS A 91 -31.87 14.66 19.68
C HIS A 91 -31.77 14.61 18.17
N GLN A 92 -32.65 15.27 17.42
CA GLN A 92 -32.49 15.40 15.96
C GLN A 92 -31.10 15.96 15.59
N HIS A 93 -30.67 17.06 16.22
CA HIS A 93 -29.35 17.62 15.97
C HIS A 93 -28.20 16.75 16.50
N ILE A 94 -28.40 16.06 17.63
CA ILE A 94 -27.38 15.19 18.24
C ILE A 94 -27.17 13.91 17.41
N VAL A 95 -28.24 13.35 16.85
CA VAL A 95 -28.19 12.15 15.99
C VAL A 95 -27.56 12.51 14.65
N GLU A 96 -27.93 13.64 14.05
CA GLU A 96 -27.33 14.12 12.79
C GLU A 96 -25.84 14.42 12.96
N GLU A 97 -25.42 15.09 14.04
CA GLU A 97 -24.01 15.37 14.31
C GLU A 97 -23.21 14.08 14.55
N ARG A 98 -23.80 13.13 15.30
CA ARG A 98 -23.18 11.83 15.56
C ARG A 98 -23.03 11.00 14.29
N GLU A 99 -24.04 10.98 13.43
CA GLU A 99 -24.01 10.28 12.15
C GLU A 99 -23.02 10.93 11.17
N ALA A 100 -22.97 12.26 11.11
CA ALA A 100 -22.00 12.99 10.31
C ALA A 100 -20.55 12.67 10.76
N LYS A 101 -20.31 12.66 12.08
CA LYS A 101 -19.01 12.31 12.66
C LYS A 101 -18.63 10.86 12.39
N GLU A 102 -19.58 9.94 12.47
CA GLU A 102 -19.35 8.52 12.17
C GLU A 102 -19.03 8.31 10.69
N ARG A 103 -19.81 8.91 9.77
CA ARG A 103 -19.53 8.88 8.33
C ARG A 103 -18.16 9.47 8.01
N ALA A 104 -17.77 10.57 8.64
CA ALA A 104 -16.44 11.16 8.46
C ALA A 104 -15.32 10.22 8.93
N ARG A 105 -15.51 9.54 10.07
CA ARG A 105 -14.56 8.55 10.59
C ARG A 105 -14.46 7.33 9.68
N GLN A 106 -15.59 6.83 9.17
CA GLN A 106 -15.63 5.71 8.23
C GLN A 106 -14.92 6.06 6.91
N LYS A 107 -15.18 7.25 6.34
CA LYS A 107 -14.48 7.74 5.13
C LYS A 107 -12.96 7.83 5.34
N ARG A 108 -12.52 8.38 6.47
CA ARG A 108 -11.08 8.44 6.80
C ARG A 108 -10.46 7.06 6.97
N LYS A 109 -11.17 6.12 7.60
CA LYS A 109 -10.69 4.75 7.75
C LYS A 109 -10.58 4.05 6.40
N ALA A 110 -11.60 4.19 5.54
CA ALA A 110 -11.61 3.62 4.19
C ALA A 110 -10.50 4.20 3.30
N GLN A 111 -10.26 5.52 3.36
CA GLN A 111 -9.14 6.12 2.63
C GLN A 111 -7.79 5.59 3.12
N ARG A 112 -7.62 5.46 4.44
CA ARG A 112 -6.37 4.94 5.00
C ARG A 112 -6.13 3.49 4.61
N THR A 113 -7.15 2.63 4.68
CA THR A 113 -7.02 1.23 4.24
C THR A 113 -6.72 1.13 2.76
N GLN A 114 -7.33 1.97 1.91
CA GLN A 114 -7.01 2.00 0.48
C GLN A 114 -5.56 2.39 0.22
N LEU A 115 -5.06 3.43 0.91
CA LEU A 115 -3.65 3.84 0.79
C LEU A 115 -2.70 2.74 1.26
N ASP A 116 -2.99 2.09 2.39
CA ASP A 116 -2.16 1.00 2.90
C ASP A 116 -2.18 -0.19 1.91
N GLU A 117 -3.34 -0.55 1.34
CA GLU A 117 -3.47 -1.61 0.31
C GLU A 117 -2.76 -1.28 -1.01
N ASP A 118 -2.72 0.00 -1.40
CA ASP A 118 -2.01 0.45 -2.60
C ASP A 118 -0.49 0.41 -2.37
N LEU A 119 -0.02 0.84 -1.19
CA LEU A 119 1.39 0.74 -0.81
C LEU A 119 1.86 -0.71 -0.74
N GLU A 120 1.09 -1.60 -0.10
CA GLU A 120 1.41 -3.03 -0.04
C GLU A 120 1.49 -3.66 -1.44
N ARG A 121 0.60 -3.28 -2.36
CA ARG A 121 0.66 -3.73 -3.75
C ARG A 121 1.92 -3.24 -4.47
N GLU A 122 2.26 -1.96 -4.32
CA GLU A 122 3.47 -1.40 -4.92
C GLU A 122 4.74 -2.06 -4.37
N GLU A 123 4.80 -2.28 -3.06
CA GLU A 123 5.91 -2.98 -2.41
C GLU A 123 6.03 -4.43 -2.91
N ALA A 124 4.92 -5.16 -2.99
CA ALA A 124 4.91 -6.53 -3.52
C ALA A 124 5.37 -6.60 -4.98
N GLU A 125 5.00 -5.62 -5.81
CA GLU A 125 5.49 -5.52 -7.20
C GLU A 125 6.99 -5.26 -7.25
N ARG A 126 7.50 -4.31 -6.45
CA ARG A 126 8.93 -4.00 -6.35
C ARG A 126 9.74 -5.19 -5.87
N GLU A 127 9.27 -5.90 -4.86
CA GLU A 127 9.89 -7.13 -4.37
C GLU A 127 9.86 -8.24 -5.42
N GLY A 128 8.75 -8.41 -6.14
CA GLY A 128 8.64 -9.35 -7.23
C GLY A 128 9.63 -9.06 -8.37
N ILE A 129 9.83 -7.79 -8.72
CA ILE A 129 10.84 -7.34 -9.69
C ILE A 129 12.24 -7.64 -9.17
N ARG A 130 12.55 -7.25 -7.92
CA ARG A 130 13.85 -7.50 -7.29
C ARG A 130 14.20 -8.98 -7.26
N ARG A 131 13.25 -9.85 -6.89
CA ARG A 131 13.44 -11.30 -6.86
C ARG A 131 13.73 -11.87 -8.25
N ARG A 132 12.98 -11.44 -9.28
CA ARG A 132 13.24 -11.85 -10.68
C ARG A 132 14.60 -11.36 -11.18
N MET A 133 14.99 -10.15 -10.81
CA MET A 133 16.30 -9.59 -11.14
C MET A 133 17.42 -10.39 -10.48
N GLU A 134 17.29 -10.68 -9.18
CA GLU A 134 18.26 -11.47 -8.42
C GLU A 134 18.38 -12.89 -8.95
N GLU A 135 17.27 -13.56 -9.27
CA GLU A 135 17.31 -14.87 -9.90
C GLU A 135 17.98 -14.85 -11.28
N SER A 136 17.76 -13.79 -12.06
CA SER A 136 18.39 -13.62 -13.38
C SER A 136 19.90 -13.36 -13.23
N LEU A 137 20.29 -12.56 -12.24
CA LEU A 137 21.69 -12.30 -11.92
C LEU A 137 22.38 -13.59 -11.44
N ARG A 138 21.74 -14.35 -10.55
CA ARG A 138 22.26 -15.62 -10.04
C ARG A 138 22.47 -16.64 -11.15
N ARG A 139 21.47 -16.83 -12.02
CA ARG A 139 21.60 -17.68 -13.20
C ARG A 139 22.69 -17.17 -14.16
N GLY A 140 22.84 -15.86 -14.29
CA GLY A 140 23.90 -15.23 -15.07
C GLY A 140 25.30 -15.50 -14.52
N GLU A 141 25.48 -15.33 -13.21
CA GLU A 141 26.74 -15.58 -12.51
C GLU A 141 27.11 -17.07 -12.52
N GLU A 142 26.15 -17.97 -12.29
CA GLU A 142 26.37 -19.42 -12.38
C GLU A 142 26.85 -19.81 -13.78
N ARG A 143 26.23 -19.25 -14.84
CA ARG A 143 26.67 -19.46 -16.22
C ARG A 143 28.05 -18.89 -16.50
N LYS A 144 28.38 -17.70 -15.97
CA LYS A 144 29.71 -17.09 -16.11
C LYS A 144 30.77 -17.95 -15.42
N LYS A 145 30.53 -18.34 -14.16
CA LYS A 145 31.43 -19.22 -13.39
C LYS A 145 31.62 -20.58 -14.06
N ALA A 146 30.56 -21.16 -14.63
CA ALA A 146 30.66 -22.40 -15.38
C ALA A 146 31.50 -22.23 -16.66
N LYS A 147 31.29 -21.15 -17.42
CA LYS A 147 32.09 -20.83 -18.61
C LYS A 147 33.53 -20.53 -18.28
N GLU A 148 33.81 -19.82 -17.19
CA GLU A 148 35.16 -19.54 -16.70
C GLU A 148 35.86 -20.82 -16.27
N ALA A 149 35.16 -21.73 -15.58
CA ALA A 149 35.69 -23.04 -15.22
C ALA A 149 35.99 -23.91 -16.45
N GLU A 150 35.11 -23.88 -17.45
CA GLU A 150 35.30 -24.56 -18.73
C GLU A 150 36.50 -24.00 -19.51
N ALA A 151 36.58 -22.68 -19.67
CA ALA A 151 37.70 -22.03 -20.31
C ALA A 151 39.03 -22.27 -19.56
N ALA A 152 38.99 -22.29 -18.22
CA ALA A 152 40.16 -22.63 -17.42
C ALA A 152 40.60 -24.09 -17.62
N TRP A 153 39.65 -25.02 -17.80
CA TRP A 153 39.93 -26.40 -18.13
C TRP A 153 40.57 -26.56 -19.51
N ASP A 154 40.01 -25.89 -20.53
CA ASP A 154 40.55 -25.94 -21.90
C ASP A 154 41.97 -25.34 -21.96
N ASN A 155 42.19 -24.23 -21.24
CA ASN A 155 43.51 -23.63 -21.08
C ASN A 155 44.49 -24.58 -20.36
N TYR A 156 44.02 -25.31 -19.34
CA TYR A 156 44.82 -26.29 -18.63
C TYR A 156 45.25 -27.44 -19.55
N THR A 157 44.32 -28.02 -20.31
CA THR A 157 44.63 -29.10 -21.26
C THR A 157 45.55 -28.62 -22.38
N ALA A 158 45.30 -27.42 -22.93
CA ALA A 158 46.14 -26.84 -23.98
C ALA A 158 47.57 -26.59 -23.51
N LYS A 159 47.76 -26.02 -22.31
CA LYS A 159 49.10 -25.85 -21.72
C LYS A 159 49.80 -27.19 -21.51
N TRP A 160 49.05 -28.20 -21.10
CA TRP A 160 49.57 -29.54 -20.91
C TRP A 160 49.96 -30.24 -22.21
N ASP A 161 49.30 -29.94 -23.32
CA ASP A 161 49.66 -30.47 -24.65
C ASP A 161 50.84 -29.69 -25.24
N SER A 162 50.87 -28.36 -25.10
CA SER A 162 52.03 -27.53 -25.43
C SER A 162 53.28 -27.99 -24.68
N LEU A 163 53.14 -28.34 -23.40
CA LEU A 163 54.22 -28.91 -22.58
C LEU A 163 54.67 -30.30 -23.00
N LYS A 164 53.78 -31.14 -23.53
CA LYS A 164 54.18 -32.45 -24.08
C LYS A 164 54.99 -32.28 -25.36
N ASN A 165 54.65 -31.25 -26.15
CA ASN A 165 55.27 -30.98 -27.44
C ASN A 165 56.59 -30.19 -27.30
N ALA A 166 56.71 -29.34 -26.27
CA ALA A 166 57.94 -28.63 -25.95
C ALA A 166 58.92 -29.55 -25.17
N GLN A 167 59.92 -30.11 -25.87
CA GLN A 167 60.91 -31.01 -25.27
C GLN A 167 62.09 -30.31 -24.57
N ASN A 168 62.25 -28.99 -24.71
CA ASN A 168 63.35 -28.23 -24.09
C ASN A 168 62.75 -26.99 -23.38
N LEU A 169 62.99 -26.87 -22.08
CA LEU A 169 62.40 -25.83 -21.22
C LEU A 169 63.51 -25.04 -20.53
N ASP A 170 63.52 -23.72 -20.69
CA ASP A 170 64.45 -22.81 -20.01
C ASP A 170 63.99 -22.54 -18.55
N ASP A 171 64.95 -22.48 -17.62
CA ASP A 171 64.82 -22.40 -16.15
C ASP A 171 63.81 -21.36 -15.63
N GLU A 172 63.77 -20.19 -16.26
CA GLU A 172 63.02 -19.03 -15.75
C GLU A 172 61.50 -19.13 -16.02
N THR A 173 61.11 -20.03 -16.94
CA THR A 173 59.71 -20.22 -17.38
C THR A 173 59.00 -21.39 -16.71
N VAL A 174 59.69 -22.21 -15.92
CA VAL A 174 59.11 -23.47 -15.42
C VAL A 174 57.92 -23.25 -14.49
N ARG A 175 57.97 -22.26 -13.60
CA ARG A 175 56.85 -21.93 -12.70
C ARG A 175 55.63 -21.37 -13.43
N SER A 176 55.83 -20.62 -14.52
CA SER A 176 54.76 -20.04 -15.34
C SER A 176 54.20 -21.04 -16.34
N LEU A 177 54.99 -22.05 -16.69
CA LEU A 177 54.62 -23.06 -17.67
C LEU A 177 53.91 -24.27 -17.05
N ILE A 178 54.18 -24.63 -15.79
CA ILE A 178 53.42 -25.67 -15.08
C ILE A 178 51.93 -25.29 -15.07
N PRO A 179 51.03 -26.15 -15.59
CA PRO A 179 49.60 -25.86 -15.63
C PRO A 179 49.04 -26.21 -14.26
N TRP A 180 48.82 -25.20 -13.43
CA TRP A 180 48.24 -25.42 -12.11
C TRP A 180 46.73 -25.73 -12.24
N PRO A 181 46.20 -26.75 -11.54
CA PRO A 181 44.78 -27.13 -11.61
C PRO A 181 43.92 -26.17 -10.78
N VAL A 182 43.88 -24.91 -11.20
CA VAL A 182 43.19 -23.80 -10.54
C VAL A 182 42.60 -22.88 -11.61
N VAL A 183 41.46 -22.24 -11.32
CA VAL A 183 40.81 -21.30 -12.26
C VAL A 183 41.75 -20.14 -12.66
N SER A 184 42.62 -19.72 -11.75
CA SER A 184 43.62 -18.65 -12.00
C SER A 184 44.86 -19.13 -12.77
N GLY A 185 45.11 -20.45 -12.82
CA GLY A 185 46.27 -21.05 -13.50
C GLY A 185 47.65 -20.63 -12.94
N LYS A 186 47.71 -20.14 -11.70
CA LYS A 186 48.93 -19.66 -11.03
C LYS A 186 49.24 -20.47 -9.77
N ALA A 187 50.52 -20.70 -9.49
CA ALA A 187 51.03 -21.38 -8.29
C ALA A 187 50.57 -20.75 -6.96
N LYS A 188 50.32 -19.43 -6.94
CA LYS A 188 49.95 -18.67 -5.73
C LYS A 188 48.53 -18.95 -5.22
N HIS A 189 47.66 -19.50 -6.08
CA HIS A 189 46.26 -19.81 -5.75
C HIS A 189 46.03 -21.31 -5.53
N VAL A 190 47.10 -22.07 -5.34
CA VAL A 190 47.00 -23.52 -5.15
C VAL A 190 46.51 -23.79 -3.71
N SER A 191 45.18 -23.86 -3.55
CA SER A 191 44.52 -24.29 -2.32
C SER A 191 43.77 -25.60 -2.56
N LYS A 192 43.65 -26.42 -1.51
CA LYS A 192 42.92 -27.71 -1.58
C LYS A 192 41.51 -27.51 -2.15
N GLU A 193 40.80 -26.50 -1.64
CA GLU A 193 39.42 -26.21 -2.05
C GLU A 193 39.31 -25.78 -3.51
N GLU A 194 40.24 -24.97 -4.01
CA GLU A 194 40.22 -24.52 -5.40
C GLU A 194 40.53 -25.64 -6.38
N ILE A 195 41.46 -26.54 -6.04
CA ILE A 195 41.76 -27.73 -6.84
C ILE A 195 40.54 -28.65 -6.89
N GLU A 196 39.90 -28.88 -5.74
CA GLU A 196 38.67 -29.68 -5.68
C GLU A 196 37.54 -29.06 -6.51
N ARG A 197 37.33 -27.74 -6.39
CA ARG A 197 36.32 -27.01 -7.17
C ARG A 197 36.63 -27.06 -8.67
N PHE A 198 37.90 -26.92 -9.06
CA PHE A 198 38.35 -26.98 -10.44
C PHE A 198 38.06 -28.35 -11.06
N PHE A 199 38.44 -29.44 -10.41
CA PHE A 199 38.13 -30.78 -10.88
C PHE A 199 36.63 -31.06 -10.89
N ARG A 200 35.88 -30.68 -9.85
CA ARG A 200 34.42 -30.89 -9.78
C ARG A 200 33.64 -30.15 -10.87
N ASN A 201 34.13 -28.97 -11.29
CA ASN A 201 33.47 -28.15 -12.31
C ASN A 201 33.87 -28.51 -13.75
N SER A 202 34.89 -29.36 -13.94
CA SER A 202 35.34 -29.81 -15.26
C SER A 202 34.32 -30.69 -15.96
N LYS A 203 34.23 -30.58 -17.30
CA LYS A 203 33.40 -31.46 -18.14
C LYS A 203 33.78 -32.92 -17.98
N SER A 204 35.08 -33.21 -17.95
CA SER A 204 35.62 -34.57 -17.88
C SER A 204 35.37 -35.24 -16.52
N TRP A 205 35.03 -34.47 -15.48
CA TRP A 205 34.56 -35.00 -14.20
C TRP A 205 33.13 -35.57 -14.28
N ARG A 206 32.26 -34.96 -15.09
CA ARG A 206 30.90 -35.45 -15.33
C ARG A 206 30.88 -36.74 -16.16
N GLU A 207 31.82 -36.91 -17.07
CA GLU A 207 31.90 -38.08 -17.96
C GLU A 207 32.57 -39.30 -17.30
N GLY A 208 33.57 -39.09 -16.43
CA GLY A 208 34.34 -40.21 -15.88
C GLY A 208 35.37 -39.83 -14.82
N SER A 209 34.91 -39.29 -13.69
CA SER A 209 35.76 -38.82 -12.58
C SER A 209 36.90 -39.77 -12.15
N VAL A 210 36.66 -41.08 -12.07
CA VAL A 210 37.67 -42.07 -11.61
C VAL A 210 38.80 -42.28 -12.62
N ALA A 211 38.48 -42.32 -13.93
CA ALA A 211 39.46 -42.50 -14.99
C ALA A 211 40.35 -41.25 -15.14
N LEU A 212 39.74 -40.07 -15.03
CA LEU A 212 40.45 -38.80 -15.03
C LEU A 212 41.40 -38.68 -13.83
N LEU A 213 40.93 -38.97 -12.62
CA LEU A 213 41.76 -38.93 -11.42
C LEU A 213 42.94 -39.91 -11.51
N LYS A 214 42.75 -41.08 -12.13
CA LYS A 214 43.83 -42.04 -12.36
C LYS A 214 44.89 -41.49 -13.34
N ALA A 215 44.47 -40.85 -14.43
CA ALA A 215 45.38 -40.24 -15.39
C ALA A 215 46.15 -39.05 -14.77
N GLU A 216 45.46 -38.19 -14.04
CA GLU A 216 46.05 -37.04 -13.35
C GLU A 216 46.98 -37.47 -12.21
N ARG A 217 46.66 -38.54 -11.46
CA ARG A 217 47.55 -39.10 -10.42
C ARG A 217 48.91 -39.51 -10.97
N VAL A 218 48.94 -40.19 -12.11
CA VAL A 218 50.20 -40.60 -12.76
C VAL A 218 50.93 -39.36 -13.30
N ARG A 219 50.20 -38.36 -13.80
CA ARG A 219 50.75 -37.12 -14.34
C ARG A 219 51.40 -36.23 -13.27
N TRP A 220 50.77 -36.13 -12.10
CA TRP A 220 51.22 -35.32 -10.96
C TRP A 220 52.12 -36.07 -9.97
N HIS A 221 52.50 -37.31 -10.27
CA HIS A 221 53.40 -38.06 -9.40
C HIS A 221 54.74 -37.31 -9.26
N PRO A 222 55.26 -37.09 -8.03
CA PRO A 222 56.50 -36.33 -7.81
C PRO A 222 57.67 -36.81 -8.67
N ASP A 223 57.82 -38.14 -8.83
CA ASP A 223 58.81 -38.76 -9.72
C ASP A 223 58.64 -38.38 -11.21
N LYS A 224 57.41 -38.32 -11.72
CA LYS A 224 57.15 -37.94 -13.12
C LYS A 224 57.36 -36.45 -13.36
N MET A 225 56.95 -35.61 -12.40
CA MET A 225 57.21 -34.17 -12.44
C MET A 225 58.71 -33.89 -12.33
N GLN A 226 59.42 -34.61 -11.46
CA GLN A 226 60.87 -34.53 -11.34
C GLN A 226 61.58 -35.07 -12.60
N GLN A 227 61.11 -36.14 -13.23
CA GLN A 227 61.69 -36.63 -14.49
C GLN A 227 61.52 -35.61 -15.63
N ARG A 228 60.43 -34.83 -15.65
CA ARG A 228 60.13 -33.86 -16.71
C ARG A 228 60.75 -32.49 -16.52
N PHE A 229 60.97 -32.07 -15.27
CA PHE A 229 61.42 -30.73 -14.95
C PHE A 229 62.68 -30.71 -14.05
N GLY A 230 63.29 -31.86 -13.75
CA GLY A 230 64.20 -32.11 -12.62
C GLY A 230 65.51 -31.34 -12.54
N GLN A 231 65.86 -30.49 -13.51
CA GLN A 231 66.97 -29.54 -13.39
C GLN A 231 66.52 -28.12 -13.02
N HIS A 232 65.22 -27.81 -13.13
CA HIS A 232 64.70 -26.43 -13.13
C HIS A 232 63.56 -26.19 -12.13
N ILE A 233 63.27 -27.14 -11.24
CA ILE A 233 62.22 -26.97 -10.23
C ILE A 233 62.82 -26.50 -8.91
N ASP A 234 62.35 -25.35 -8.44
CA ASP A 234 62.62 -24.87 -7.10
C ASP A 234 61.92 -25.70 -6.01
N VAL A 235 62.54 -25.81 -4.84
CA VAL A 235 62.08 -26.62 -3.70
C VAL A 235 60.65 -26.29 -3.28
N ASP A 236 60.23 -25.02 -3.34
CA ASP A 236 58.87 -24.62 -2.97
C ASP A 236 57.84 -25.02 -4.05
N THR A 237 58.27 -25.10 -5.30
CA THR A 237 57.42 -25.58 -6.40
C THR A 237 57.20 -27.08 -6.28
N MET A 238 58.21 -27.86 -5.87
CA MET A 238 58.06 -29.28 -5.57
C MET A 238 57.09 -29.55 -4.40
N LYS A 239 57.11 -28.71 -3.36
CA LYS A 239 56.15 -28.81 -2.25
C LYS A 239 54.72 -28.58 -2.74
N LEU A 240 54.50 -27.59 -3.61
CA LEU A 240 53.18 -27.32 -4.20
C LEU A 240 52.71 -28.47 -5.10
N VAL A 241 53.58 -29.01 -5.95
CA VAL A 241 53.28 -30.20 -6.78
C VAL A 241 52.88 -31.39 -5.89
N THR A 242 53.61 -31.62 -4.80
CA THR A 242 53.29 -32.68 -3.84
C THR A 242 51.96 -32.43 -3.13
N ALA A 243 51.64 -31.18 -2.79
CA ALA A 243 50.35 -30.81 -2.21
C ALA A 243 49.20 -31.07 -3.19
N VAL A 244 49.35 -30.71 -4.48
CA VAL A 244 48.39 -31.04 -5.54
C VAL A 244 48.19 -32.55 -5.64
N PHE A 245 49.28 -33.33 -5.68
CA PHE A 245 49.22 -34.78 -5.71
C PHE A 245 48.46 -35.37 -4.52
N GLN A 246 48.72 -34.89 -3.29
CA GLN A 246 48.01 -35.35 -2.10
C GLN A 246 46.50 -35.05 -2.14
N VAL A 247 46.10 -33.92 -2.72
CA VAL A 247 44.68 -33.59 -2.92
C VAL A 247 44.05 -34.52 -3.94
N ILE A 248 44.72 -34.78 -5.07
CA ILE A 248 44.25 -35.71 -6.10
C ILE A 248 44.14 -37.14 -5.54
N ASP A 249 45.13 -37.60 -4.77
CA ASP A 249 45.16 -38.93 -4.19
C ASP A 249 44.03 -39.12 -3.15
N ARG A 250 43.74 -38.09 -2.34
CA ARG A 250 42.57 -38.08 -1.44
C ARG A 250 41.26 -38.17 -2.22
N LEU A 251 41.07 -37.34 -3.26
CA LEU A 251 39.87 -37.37 -4.09
C LEU A 251 39.65 -38.71 -4.80
N TRP A 252 40.75 -39.40 -5.13
CA TRP A 252 40.71 -40.73 -5.71
C TRP A 252 40.35 -41.80 -4.66
N ASN A 253 40.95 -41.74 -3.47
CA ASN A 253 40.63 -42.64 -2.36
C ASN A 253 39.17 -42.49 -1.89
N ASP A 254 38.62 -41.28 -1.87
CA ASP A 254 37.23 -41.02 -1.48
C ASP A 254 36.20 -41.61 -2.47
N ARG A 255 36.62 -42.00 -3.68
CA ARG A 255 35.74 -42.50 -4.76
C ARG A 255 35.97 -43.97 -5.12
N ARG A 256 36.93 -44.64 -4.49
CA ARG A 256 37.28 -46.04 -4.75
C ARG A 256 36.74 -46.95 -3.66
#